data_AF-A0A9R1G5I8-F1
#
_entry.id   AF-A0A9R1G5I8-F1
#
_cell.length_a   1.000
_cell.length_b   1.000
_cell.length_c   1.000
_cell.angle_alpha   90.00
_cell.angle_beta   90.00
_cell.angle_gamma   90.00
#
_symmetry.space_group_name_H-M   'P 1'
#
loop_
_entity.id
_entity.type
_entity.pdbx_description
1 polymer ?
#
loop_
_entity_poly.entity_id
_entity_poly.type
_entity_poly.pdbx_seq_one_letter_code
_entity_poly.pdbx_strand_id
1 'polypeptide(L)'
;MEHFCFLVILSLSGLAVALQLTTPCNAAQAQPPPVYDIDGHELTGNNMYTIMAADRNLSDHCISVGSFRSEECHKHATLTPCKQFGGMRGVHVSIKPAEASDGSSKEASIRLSTDVVIEFKGVVTWCKHHLRWYVHGENTNQTHVSASCFRGMNGCQPSAGTCMEQSFLFRVERHGTGYKLTSCFNAPCRDLVLFDYAGQRWLTVKKDGREPLVVVFKKFPLASLPPASAPQLG
;
A
#
# COMPACT_ATOMS: atom_id res chain seq x y z
N MET A 1 5.95 -6.78 -78.17
CA MET A 1 5.33 -7.27 -76.92
C MET A 1 6.42 -7.56 -75.88
N GLU A 2 7.22 -6.56 -75.48
CA GLU A 2 8.29 -6.79 -74.47
C GLU A 2 8.41 -5.66 -73.42
N HIS A 3 7.87 -4.47 -73.69
CA HIS A 3 7.93 -3.34 -72.76
C HIS A 3 6.83 -3.34 -71.67
N PHE A 4 5.78 -4.16 -71.80
CA PHE A 4 4.64 -4.16 -70.87
C PHE A 4 4.78 -5.16 -69.70
N CYS A 5 5.65 -6.16 -69.80
CA CYS A 5 5.84 -7.15 -68.72
C CYS A 5 6.77 -6.67 -67.59
N PHE A 6 7.68 -5.73 -67.87
CA PHE A 6 8.65 -5.26 -66.86
C PHE A 6 8.05 -4.29 -65.83
N LEU A 7 7.02 -3.51 -66.20
CA LEU A 7 6.41 -2.53 -65.30
C LEU A 7 5.50 -3.17 -64.24
N VAL A 8 4.91 -4.34 -64.53
CA VAL A 8 4.04 -5.05 -63.57
C VAL A 8 4.85 -5.79 -62.50
N ILE A 9 6.06 -6.26 -62.83
CA ILE A 9 6.93 -6.97 -61.87
C ILE A 9 7.60 -5.98 -60.90
N LEU A 10 7.91 -4.76 -61.35
CA LEU A 10 8.48 -3.72 -60.49
C LEU A 10 7.48 -3.17 -59.46
N SER A 11 6.18 -3.14 -59.77
CA SER A 11 5.15 -2.70 -58.82
C SER A 11 4.81 -3.74 -57.74
N LEU A 12 4.99 -5.04 -58.02
CA LEU A 12 4.76 -6.12 -57.03
C LEU A 12 5.95 -6.31 -56.07
N SER A 13 7.14 -5.85 -56.43
CA SER A 13 8.34 -5.94 -55.59
C SER A 13 8.37 -4.89 -54.47
N GLY A 14 7.67 -3.76 -54.66
CA GLY A 14 7.61 -2.67 -53.68
C GLY A 14 6.61 -2.88 -52.54
N LEU A 15 5.57 -3.70 -52.73
CA LEU A 15 4.57 -3.96 -51.69
C LEU A 15 5.01 -5.01 -50.65
N ALA A 16 5.99 -5.85 -50.97
CA ALA A 16 6.46 -6.91 -50.06
C ALA A 16 7.38 -6.39 -48.95
N VAL A 17 7.97 -5.19 -49.10
CA VAL A 17 8.90 -4.62 -48.11
C VAL A 17 8.18 -3.69 -47.11
N ALA A 18 6.95 -3.25 -47.40
CA ALA A 18 6.18 -2.38 -46.51
C ALA A 18 5.40 -3.13 -45.41
N LEU A 19 5.29 -4.46 -45.46
CA LEU A 19 4.51 -5.24 -44.49
C LEU A 19 5.32 -5.83 -43.32
N GLN A 20 6.63 -5.57 -43.23
CA GLN A 20 7.50 -6.16 -42.18
C GLN A 20 7.79 -5.23 -41.00
N LEU A 21 7.19 -4.03 -40.94
CA LEU A 21 7.43 -3.05 -39.86
C LEU A 21 6.32 -2.96 -38.81
N THR A 22 5.31 -3.83 -38.87
CA THR A 22 4.32 -3.96 -37.78
C THR A 22 4.57 -5.23 -36.98
N THR A 23 5.79 -5.47 -36.55
CA THR A 23 5.98 -6.22 -35.31
C THR A 23 5.39 -5.35 -34.21
N PRO A 24 4.34 -5.78 -33.48
CA PRO A 24 3.97 -5.09 -32.27
C PRO A 24 5.23 -5.11 -31.41
N CYS A 25 5.74 -3.92 -31.07
CA CYS A 25 6.67 -3.79 -29.98
C CYS A 25 6.00 -4.49 -28.80
N ASN A 26 6.47 -5.70 -28.47
CA ASN A 26 6.30 -6.28 -27.16
C ASN A 26 7.08 -5.35 -26.22
N ALA A 27 6.49 -4.19 -25.92
CA ALA A 27 6.89 -3.39 -24.80
C ALA A 27 6.68 -4.30 -23.61
N ALA A 28 7.77 -4.92 -23.14
CA ALA A 28 7.78 -5.58 -21.84
C ALA A 28 7.13 -4.58 -20.88
N GLN A 29 5.99 -4.95 -20.33
CA GLN A 29 5.15 -4.05 -19.56
C GLN A 29 6.02 -3.53 -18.41
N ALA A 30 6.45 -2.27 -18.51
CA ALA A 30 7.42 -1.72 -17.58
C ALA A 30 6.82 -1.82 -16.17
N GLN A 31 7.58 -2.38 -15.23
CA GLN A 31 7.09 -2.49 -13.86
C GLN A 31 6.72 -1.10 -13.35
N PRO A 32 5.64 -0.97 -12.55
CA PRO A 32 5.25 0.32 -12.03
C PRO A 32 6.40 0.99 -11.25
N PRO A 33 6.50 2.33 -11.28
CA PRO A 33 7.57 3.03 -10.58
C PRO A 33 7.57 2.72 -9.07
N PRO A 34 8.74 2.71 -8.42
CA PRO A 34 8.82 2.53 -6.98
C PRO A 34 8.23 3.73 -6.22
N VAL A 35 7.85 3.48 -4.96
CA VAL A 35 7.45 4.50 -3.99
C VAL A 35 8.68 4.96 -3.22
N TYR A 36 8.80 6.25 -2.93
CA TYR A 36 9.94 6.83 -2.24
C TYR A 36 9.54 7.44 -0.89
N ASP A 37 10.45 7.39 0.07
CA ASP A 37 10.35 8.12 1.33
C ASP A 37 10.73 9.61 1.15
N ILE A 38 10.57 10.39 2.21
CA ILE A 38 10.88 11.83 2.21
C ILE A 38 12.36 12.14 1.98
N ASP A 39 13.25 11.17 2.19
CA ASP A 39 14.69 11.30 2.00
C ASP A 39 15.11 10.84 0.59
N GLY A 40 14.16 10.40 -0.24
CA GLY A 40 14.38 9.96 -1.63
C GLY A 40 14.80 8.50 -1.77
N HIS A 41 14.68 7.67 -0.73
CA HIS A 41 14.97 6.24 -0.81
C HIS A 41 13.73 5.43 -1.13
N GLU A 42 13.90 4.32 -1.85
CA GLU A 42 12.78 3.42 -2.15
C GLU A 42 12.17 2.82 -0.87
N LEU A 43 10.85 2.71 -0.86
CA LEU A 43 10.14 1.95 0.14
C LEU A 43 10.37 0.46 -0.08
N THR A 44 10.61 -0.27 1.01
CA THR A 44 10.86 -1.71 0.94
C THR A 44 10.14 -2.47 2.03
N GLY A 45 9.82 -3.75 1.75
CA GLY A 45 9.03 -4.62 2.63
C GLY A 45 9.64 -4.93 4.00
N ASN A 46 10.96 -4.74 4.16
CA ASN A 46 11.70 -5.08 5.37
C ASN A 46 11.89 -3.88 6.32
N ASN A 47 11.62 -2.67 5.84
CA ASN A 47 11.75 -1.45 6.61
C ASN A 47 10.42 -1.05 7.25
N MET A 48 10.51 -0.18 8.24
CA MET A 48 9.34 0.44 8.88
C MET A 48 9.27 1.91 8.49
N TYR A 49 8.05 2.39 8.29
CA TYR A 49 7.78 3.75 7.87
C TYR A 49 6.72 4.38 8.76
N THR A 50 6.80 5.70 8.90
CA THR A 50 5.74 6.51 9.46
C THR A 50 4.98 7.14 8.31
N ILE A 51 3.65 6.99 8.28
CA ILE A 51 2.79 7.64 7.29
C ILE A 51 2.40 9.01 7.84
N MET A 52 2.95 10.08 7.27
CA MET A 52 2.72 11.46 7.71
C MET A 52 1.79 12.17 6.73
N ALA A 53 0.92 13.05 7.22
CA ALA A 53 0.15 13.90 6.33
C ALA A 53 1.06 14.91 5.62
N ALA A 54 0.87 15.08 4.31
CA ALA A 54 1.66 16.00 3.50
C ALA A 54 1.14 17.46 3.57
N ASP A 55 -0.10 17.66 4.03
CA ASP A 55 -0.68 18.98 4.24
C ASP A 55 0.14 19.75 5.28
N ARG A 56 0.50 21.01 4.98
CA ARG A 56 1.28 21.87 5.87
C ARG A 56 0.63 22.04 7.24
N ASN A 57 -0.70 22.12 7.29
CA ASN A 57 -1.48 22.28 8.53
C ASN A 57 -1.55 20.99 9.36
N LEU A 58 -1.20 19.85 8.76
CA LEU A 58 -1.22 18.53 9.39
C LEU A 58 0.17 17.88 9.36
N SER A 59 1.22 18.65 9.09
CA SER A 59 2.58 18.13 8.84
C SER A 59 3.21 17.42 10.04
N ASP A 60 2.70 17.68 11.25
CA ASP A 60 3.07 17.00 12.50
C ASP A 60 2.10 15.86 12.88
N HIS A 61 1.18 15.48 11.98
CA HIS A 61 0.25 14.39 12.17
C HIS A 61 0.64 13.14 11.37
N CYS A 62 0.41 11.99 11.99
CA CYS A 62 0.75 10.68 11.49
C CYS A 62 -0.46 9.75 11.58
N ILE A 63 -0.54 8.78 10.66
CA ILE A 63 -1.49 7.69 10.83
C ILE A 63 -1.03 6.81 11.99
N SER A 64 -1.94 6.59 12.92
CA SER A 64 -1.72 5.78 14.11
C SER A 64 -2.88 4.84 14.37
N VAL A 65 -2.59 3.79 15.14
CA VAL A 65 -3.62 2.97 15.79
C VAL A 65 -4.42 3.88 16.72
N GLY A 66 -5.75 3.76 16.66
CA GLY A 66 -6.66 4.42 17.57
C GLY A 66 -6.43 4.00 19.04
N SER A 67 -7.16 4.63 19.96
CA SER A 67 -6.95 4.46 21.40
C SER A 67 -6.92 2.99 21.86
N PHE A 68 -5.87 2.64 22.60
CA PHE A 68 -5.74 1.35 23.30
C PHE A 68 -6.56 1.27 24.59
N ARG A 69 -7.34 2.29 24.94
CA ARG A 69 -8.16 2.29 26.18
C ARG A 69 -9.31 1.29 26.15
N SER A 70 -9.73 0.85 24.97
CA SER A 70 -10.69 -0.25 24.81
C SER A 70 -9.93 -1.58 24.78
N GLU A 71 -10.45 -2.59 25.48
CA GLU A 71 -9.99 -3.98 25.40
C GLU A 71 -10.31 -4.63 24.05
N GLU A 72 -10.77 -3.94 23.01
CA GLU A 72 -11.01 -4.58 21.72
C GLU A 72 -9.69 -4.80 20.95
N CYS A 73 -9.55 -5.94 20.27
CA CYS A 73 -8.44 -6.21 19.34
C CYS A 73 -8.55 -5.42 18.04
N HIS A 74 -9.77 -5.00 17.74
CA HIS A 74 -10.12 -4.14 16.64
C HIS A 74 -9.74 -2.70 16.95
N LYS A 75 -8.94 -2.07 16.08
CA LYS A 75 -8.54 -0.66 16.26
C LYS A 75 -8.63 0.10 14.96
N HIS A 76 -9.29 1.26 14.97
CA HIS A 76 -9.30 2.16 13.81
C HIS A 76 -7.90 2.70 13.49
N ALA A 77 -7.64 2.93 12.21
CA ALA A 77 -6.55 3.81 11.78
C ALA A 77 -7.04 5.26 11.87
N THR A 78 -6.27 6.10 12.56
CA THR A 78 -6.63 7.50 12.85
C THR A 78 -5.46 8.42 12.54
N LEU A 79 -5.75 9.68 12.21
CA LEU A 79 -4.73 10.71 12.06
C LEU A 79 -4.58 11.48 13.38
N THR A 80 -3.40 11.41 13.99
CA THR A 80 -3.11 12.03 15.30
C THR A 80 -1.74 12.72 15.27
N PRO A 81 -1.44 13.63 16.22
CA PRO A 81 -0.10 14.18 16.33
C PRO A 81 0.96 13.08 16.50
N CYS A 82 1.99 13.08 15.67
CA CYS A 82 3.03 12.03 15.63
C CYS A 82 3.71 11.82 16.99
N LYS A 83 3.80 12.87 17.82
CA LYS A 83 4.45 12.87 19.14
C LYS A 83 3.59 12.24 20.25
N GLN A 84 2.33 11.95 20.00
CA GLN A 84 1.39 11.45 21.01
C GLN A 84 1.76 10.05 21.53
N PHE A 85 2.47 9.26 20.72
CA PHE A 85 2.90 7.92 21.07
C PHE A 85 4.39 7.92 21.43
N GLY A 86 4.72 7.60 22.68
CA GLY A 86 6.11 7.53 23.14
C GLY A 86 6.93 6.52 22.33
N GLY A 87 7.83 7.03 21.50
CA GLY A 87 8.95 6.33 20.88
C GLY A 87 8.63 5.43 19.68
N MET A 88 7.68 4.49 19.81
CA MET A 88 7.52 3.38 18.84
C MET A 88 6.10 2.82 18.62
N ARG A 89 5.15 3.09 19.51
CA ARG A 89 3.91 2.30 19.55
C ARG A 89 2.87 2.86 18.60
N GLY A 90 2.47 2.06 17.62
CA GLY A 90 1.23 2.25 16.88
C GLY A 90 1.24 3.40 15.89
N VAL A 91 2.42 3.91 15.52
CA VAL A 91 2.59 4.96 14.50
C VAL A 91 3.42 4.47 13.30
N HIS A 92 4.27 3.48 13.52
CA HIS A 92 5.06 2.87 12.45
C HIS A 92 4.31 1.73 11.79
N VAL A 93 4.51 1.59 10.48
CA VAL A 93 3.95 0.51 9.68
C VAL A 93 5.04 -0.23 8.91
N SER A 94 4.82 -1.50 8.64
CA SER A 94 5.47 -2.17 7.50
C SER A 94 4.49 -2.20 6.34
N ILE A 95 4.99 -1.96 5.13
CA ILE A 95 4.23 -2.05 3.89
C ILE A 95 4.88 -3.16 3.08
N LYS A 96 4.15 -4.20 2.73
CA LYS A 96 4.67 -5.36 2.00
C LYS A 96 3.89 -5.58 0.71
N PRO A 97 4.53 -6.00 -0.39
CA PRO A 97 3.78 -6.47 -1.56
C PRO A 97 2.89 -7.66 -1.16
N ALA A 98 1.64 -7.68 -1.63
CA ALA A 98 0.70 -8.75 -1.29
C ALA A 98 1.13 -10.13 -1.82
N GLU A 99 1.82 -10.16 -2.96
CA GLU A 99 2.31 -11.39 -3.62
C GLU A 99 3.72 -11.81 -3.16
N ALA A 100 4.35 -11.07 -2.23
CA ALA A 100 5.66 -11.46 -1.74
C ALA A 100 5.56 -12.74 -0.91
N SER A 101 6.14 -13.84 -1.42
CA SER A 101 6.21 -15.09 -0.68
C SER A 101 7.07 -14.93 0.58
N ASP A 102 6.57 -15.44 1.71
CA ASP A 102 7.32 -15.58 2.95
C ASP A 102 8.53 -16.51 2.70
N GLY A 103 9.68 -15.93 2.35
CA GLY A 103 10.90 -16.68 2.06
C GLY A 103 11.84 -16.05 1.04
N SER A 104 11.41 -15.05 0.27
CA SER A 104 12.33 -14.29 -0.58
C SER A 104 13.24 -13.39 0.28
N SER A 105 14.51 -13.75 0.38
CA SER A 105 15.55 -12.96 1.06
C SER A 105 15.85 -11.61 0.38
N LYS A 106 15.27 -11.35 -0.80
CA LYS A 106 15.41 -10.07 -1.50
C LYS A 106 14.41 -9.07 -0.94
N GLU A 107 14.96 -7.96 -0.45
CA GLU A 107 14.23 -6.75 -0.09
C GLU A 107 13.34 -6.32 -1.26
N ALA A 108 12.03 -6.52 -1.14
CA ALA A 108 11.08 -6.22 -2.21
C ALA A 108 10.71 -4.73 -2.16
N SER A 109 11.02 -4.00 -3.23
CA SER A 109 10.59 -2.60 -3.40
C SER A 109 9.07 -2.50 -3.51
N ILE A 110 8.50 -1.49 -2.88
CA ILE A 110 7.07 -1.15 -2.97
C ILE A 110 6.86 -0.32 -4.24
N ARG A 111 5.89 -0.72 -5.07
CA ARG A 111 5.62 -0.09 -6.36
C ARG A 111 4.22 0.53 -6.41
N LEU A 112 4.11 1.61 -7.16
CA LEU A 112 2.82 2.27 -7.42
C LEU A 112 1.82 1.32 -8.04
N SER A 113 0.53 1.50 -7.72
CA SER A 113 -0.57 0.74 -8.31
C SER A 113 -0.49 -0.79 -8.16
N THR A 114 0.38 -1.30 -7.28
CA THR A 114 0.47 -2.72 -6.90
C THR A 114 -0.17 -2.95 -5.54
N ASP A 115 -0.75 -4.14 -5.35
CA ASP A 115 -1.41 -4.50 -4.11
C ASP A 115 -0.38 -4.68 -2.99
N VAL A 116 -0.63 -3.99 -1.87
CA VAL A 116 0.18 -4.04 -0.67
C VAL A 116 -0.67 -4.37 0.56
N VAL A 117 0.01 -4.95 1.54
CA VAL A 117 -0.50 -5.18 2.89
C VAL A 117 0.22 -4.21 3.83
N ILE A 118 -0.57 -3.53 4.68
CA ILE A 118 -0.07 -2.58 5.66
C ILE A 118 -0.29 -3.17 7.07
N GLU A 119 0.73 -3.09 7.92
CA GLU A 119 0.66 -3.61 9.29
C GLU A 119 1.29 -2.61 10.25
N PHE A 120 0.58 -2.26 11.34
CA PHE A 120 1.16 -1.48 12.42
C PHE A 120 2.22 -2.29 13.17
N LYS A 121 3.38 -1.69 13.39
CA LYS A 121 4.52 -2.25 14.12
C LYS A 121 4.67 -1.61 15.49
N GLY A 122 5.46 -2.28 16.34
CA GLY A 122 5.76 -1.80 17.69
C GLY A 122 4.57 -1.84 18.65
N VAL A 123 3.44 -2.45 18.27
CA VAL A 123 2.27 -2.61 19.14
C VAL A 123 2.17 -4.06 19.58
N VAL A 124 2.31 -4.29 20.88
CA VAL A 124 1.88 -5.53 21.51
C VAL A 124 0.56 -5.23 22.19
N THR A 125 -0.55 -5.52 21.52
CA THR A 125 -1.87 -5.49 22.18
C THR A 125 -2.01 -6.72 23.08
N TRP A 126 -2.99 -6.70 23.98
CA TRP A 126 -3.37 -7.89 24.77
C TRP A 126 -3.68 -9.11 23.88
N CYS A 127 -4.04 -8.86 22.61
CA CYS A 127 -4.28 -9.86 21.58
C CYS A 127 -3.00 -10.54 21.09
N LYS A 128 -1.79 -10.05 21.41
CA LYS A 128 -0.49 -10.62 21.00
C LYS A 128 -0.43 -10.97 19.50
N HIS A 129 -1.01 -10.12 18.66
CA HIS A 129 -1.12 -10.35 17.22
C HIS A 129 -0.64 -9.15 16.41
N HIS A 130 -0.19 -9.44 15.19
CA HIS A 130 0.13 -8.46 14.16
C HIS A 130 -1.12 -7.67 13.78
N LEU A 131 -1.08 -6.34 13.91
CA LEU A 131 -2.21 -5.46 13.60
C LEU A 131 -2.19 -5.09 12.11
N ARG A 132 -2.78 -5.95 11.29
CA ARG A 132 -2.88 -5.74 9.84
C ARG A 132 -4.07 -4.87 9.51
N TRP A 133 -3.86 -3.91 8.61
CA TRP A 133 -4.92 -3.05 8.12
C TRP A 133 -5.92 -3.83 7.29
N TYR A 134 -7.18 -3.48 7.43
CA TYR A 134 -8.27 -3.96 6.61
C TYR A 134 -9.40 -2.95 6.56
N VAL A 135 -10.29 -3.15 5.61
CA VAL A 135 -11.46 -2.31 5.38
C VAL A 135 -12.73 -3.05 5.76
N HIS A 136 -13.62 -2.39 6.48
CA HIS A 136 -14.95 -2.93 6.77
C HIS A 136 -15.98 -1.82 7.00
N GLY A 137 -17.26 -2.18 6.87
CA GLY A 137 -18.37 -1.28 7.17
C GLY A 137 -18.69 -1.23 8.67
N GLU A 138 -19.20 -0.10 9.13
CA GLU A 138 -19.71 0.09 10.50
C GLU A 138 -20.99 0.94 10.55
N ASN A 139 -21.57 1.06 11.75
CA ASN A 139 -22.82 1.78 12.05
C ASN A 139 -22.79 3.29 11.75
N THR A 140 -21.63 3.84 11.42
CA THR A 140 -21.46 5.26 11.01
C THR A 140 -21.79 5.50 9.54
N ASN A 141 -22.25 4.46 8.81
CA ASN A 141 -22.43 4.47 7.35
C ASN A 141 -21.15 4.80 6.56
N GLN A 142 -19.99 4.76 7.22
CA GLN A 142 -18.68 4.86 6.59
C GLN A 142 -18.07 3.46 6.45
N THR A 143 -17.05 3.38 5.61
CA THR A 143 -16.25 2.17 5.43
C THR A 143 -14.87 2.50 5.97
N HIS A 144 -14.56 1.97 7.15
CA HIS A 144 -13.39 2.34 7.94
C HIS A 144 -12.19 1.52 7.57
N VAL A 145 -11.02 2.16 7.69
CA VAL A 145 -9.75 1.45 7.76
C VAL A 145 -9.47 1.16 9.21
N SER A 146 -9.33 -0.11 9.51
CA SER A 146 -9.09 -0.62 10.85
C SER A 146 -7.95 -1.63 10.82
N ALA A 147 -7.48 -2.02 11.99
CA ALA A 147 -6.40 -2.97 12.14
C ALA A 147 -6.78 -4.04 13.17
N SER A 148 -6.65 -5.31 12.78
CA SER A 148 -6.99 -6.46 13.61
C SER A 148 -6.18 -7.69 13.22
N CYS A 149 -6.44 -8.82 13.89
CA CYS A 149 -5.83 -10.12 13.60
C CYS A 149 -6.44 -10.75 12.34
N PHE A 150 -5.58 -11.31 11.49
CA PHE A 150 -5.98 -12.06 10.29
C PHE A 150 -6.53 -13.47 10.60
N ARG A 151 -6.24 -14.03 11.79
CA ARG A 151 -6.54 -15.44 12.11
C ARG A 151 -8.02 -15.64 12.43
N GLY A 152 -8.72 -16.42 11.60
CA GLY A 152 -10.10 -16.87 11.86
C GLY A 152 -11.20 -16.04 11.18
N MET A 153 -10.87 -15.18 10.21
CA MET A 153 -11.91 -14.55 9.39
C MET A 153 -12.51 -15.56 8.40
N ASN A 154 -13.85 -15.64 8.40
CA ASN A 154 -14.62 -16.55 7.56
C ASN A 154 -14.33 -16.28 6.07
N GLY A 155 -13.91 -17.31 5.32
CA GLY A 155 -13.62 -17.21 3.89
C GLY A 155 -12.15 -17.49 3.51
N CYS A 156 -11.24 -17.53 4.48
CA CYS A 156 -9.84 -17.87 4.25
C CYS A 156 -9.51 -19.27 4.79
N GLN A 157 -9.37 -20.25 3.89
CA GLN A 157 -8.88 -21.57 4.27
C GLN A 157 -7.34 -21.58 4.26
N PRO A 158 -6.66 -22.01 5.35
CA PRO A 158 -5.20 -21.91 5.47
C PRO A 158 -4.39 -22.74 4.47
N SER A 159 -5.01 -23.62 3.70
CA SER A 159 -4.34 -24.69 2.97
C SER A 159 -3.70 -24.29 1.63
N ALA A 160 -3.80 -23.03 1.19
CA ALA A 160 -3.28 -22.60 -0.12
C ALA A 160 -2.32 -21.40 -0.11
N GLY A 161 -1.94 -20.88 1.06
CA GLY A 161 -0.87 -19.86 1.19
C GLY A 161 -1.07 -18.52 0.47
N THR A 162 -2.19 -18.28 -0.22
CA THR A 162 -2.37 -17.11 -1.11
C THR A 162 -3.78 -16.52 -1.10
N CYS A 163 -4.57 -16.73 -0.04
CA CYS A 163 -5.85 -16.04 0.11
C CYS A 163 -5.68 -14.81 1.01
N MET A 164 -5.32 -13.66 0.42
CA MET A 164 -5.50 -12.36 1.07
C MET A 164 -6.85 -11.80 0.61
N GLU A 165 -7.81 -11.68 1.52
CA GLU A 165 -9.12 -11.09 1.22
C GLU A 165 -8.95 -9.63 0.75
N GLN A 166 -9.76 -9.19 -0.22
CA GLN A 166 -9.67 -7.84 -0.83
C GLN A 166 -9.77 -6.70 0.20
N SER A 167 -10.40 -6.96 1.36
CA SER A 167 -10.48 -6.01 2.47
C SER A 167 -9.11 -5.63 3.04
N PHE A 168 -8.09 -6.48 2.90
CA PHE A 168 -6.72 -6.24 3.37
C PHE A 168 -5.79 -5.61 2.32
N LEU A 169 -6.26 -5.48 1.08
CA LEU A 169 -5.45 -5.01 -0.03
C LEU A 169 -5.60 -3.50 -0.22
N PHE A 170 -4.46 -2.83 -0.25
CA PHE A 170 -4.34 -1.41 -0.49
C PHE A 170 -3.40 -1.15 -1.66
N ARG A 171 -3.43 0.06 -2.22
CA ARG A 171 -2.40 0.52 -3.16
C ARG A 171 -1.89 1.88 -2.77
N VAL A 172 -0.67 2.17 -3.19
CA VAL A 172 -0.07 3.50 -3.11
C VAL A 172 -0.11 4.11 -4.50
N GLU A 173 -0.66 5.31 -4.60
CA GLU A 173 -0.75 6.06 -5.86
C GLU A 173 -0.03 7.40 -5.73
N ARG A 174 0.56 7.87 -6.83
CA ARG A 174 1.16 9.22 -6.85
C ARG A 174 0.04 10.27 -6.81
N HIS A 175 0.19 11.29 -5.97
CA HIS A 175 -0.76 12.38 -5.90
C HIS A 175 -0.10 13.70 -5.46
N GLY A 176 -0.08 14.70 -6.34
CA GLY A 176 0.59 15.97 -6.09
C GLY A 176 2.07 15.79 -5.71
N THR A 177 2.48 16.38 -4.59
CA THR A 177 3.84 16.30 -4.05
C THR A 177 4.11 15.04 -3.22
N GLY A 178 3.12 14.19 -3.00
CA GLY A 178 3.24 12.99 -2.20
C GLY A 178 2.48 11.81 -2.81
N TYR A 179 1.84 11.04 -1.95
CA TYR A 179 1.09 9.85 -2.31
C TYR A 179 -0.31 9.88 -1.74
N LYS A 180 -1.21 9.09 -2.29
CA LYS A 180 -2.47 8.73 -1.65
C LYS A 180 -2.56 7.23 -1.52
N LEU A 181 -3.27 6.77 -0.51
CA LEU A 181 -3.59 5.35 -0.33
C LEU A 181 -4.98 5.09 -0.90
N THR A 182 -5.16 3.91 -1.49
CA THR A 182 -6.45 3.45 -1.99
C THR A 182 -6.77 2.05 -1.45
N SER A 183 -8.05 1.71 -1.36
CA SER A 183 -8.51 0.35 -1.09
C SER A 183 -9.34 -0.16 -2.27
N CYS A 184 -9.11 -1.42 -2.63
CA CYS A 184 -9.84 -2.14 -3.67
C CYS A 184 -10.88 -3.11 -3.09
N PHE A 185 -11.25 -2.96 -1.81
CA PHE A 185 -12.26 -3.80 -1.14
C PHE A 185 -13.58 -3.91 -1.94
N ASN A 186 -13.95 -2.84 -2.64
CA ASN A 186 -14.96 -2.87 -3.69
C ASN A 186 -14.38 -2.20 -4.94
N ALA A 187 -14.53 -2.83 -6.11
CA ALA A 187 -14.12 -2.22 -7.36
C ALA A 187 -15.10 -1.10 -7.79
N PRO A 188 -14.61 0.01 -8.39
CA PRO A 188 -13.20 0.36 -8.58
C PRO A 188 -12.52 0.79 -7.27
N CYS A 189 -11.19 0.66 -7.20
CA CYS A 189 -10.42 1.09 -6.03
C CYS A 189 -10.71 2.56 -5.70
N ARG A 190 -10.87 2.86 -4.41
CA ARG A 190 -11.25 4.19 -3.93
C ARG A 190 -10.22 4.76 -2.99
N ASP A 191 -10.08 6.08 -3.04
CA ASP A 191 -9.16 6.83 -2.20
C ASP A 191 -9.50 6.69 -0.71
N LEU A 192 -8.47 6.72 0.12
CA LEU A 192 -8.63 6.88 1.55
C LEU A 192 -8.71 8.38 1.90
N VAL A 193 -9.70 8.74 2.70
CA VAL A 193 -10.04 10.11 3.10
C VAL A 193 -10.18 10.19 4.61
N LEU A 194 -10.06 11.41 5.15
CA LEU A 194 -10.34 11.67 6.56
C LEU A 194 -11.85 11.82 6.80
N PHE A 195 -12.30 11.31 7.95
CA PHE A 195 -13.64 11.49 8.47
C PHE A 195 -13.54 11.97 9.92
N ASP A 196 -13.96 13.20 10.17
CA ASP A 196 -14.02 13.74 11.53
C ASP A 196 -15.27 13.19 12.24
N TYR A 197 -15.07 12.43 13.30
CA TYR A 197 -16.14 11.85 14.09
C TYR A 197 -15.74 11.73 15.56
N ALA A 198 -16.63 12.15 16.46
CA ALA A 198 -16.41 12.12 17.91
C ALA A 198 -15.06 12.72 18.37
N GLY A 199 -14.63 13.82 17.72
CA GLY A 199 -13.36 14.50 18.04
C GLY A 199 -12.10 13.76 17.56
N GLN A 200 -12.24 12.74 16.72
CA GLN A 200 -11.14 12.00 16.12
C GLN A 200 -11.21 12.07 14.59
N ARG A 201 -10.04 11.93 13.94
CA ARG A 201 -9.92 11.91 12.48
C ARG A 201 -9.68 10.48 12.02
N TRP A 202 -10.73 9.81 11.57
CA TRP A 202 -10.66 8.41 11.17
C TRP A 202 -10.29 8.29 9.69
N LEU A 203 -9.54 7.25 9.35
CA LEU A 203 -9.24 6.94 7.95
C LEU A 203 -10.37 6.08 7.38
N THR A 204 -10.97 6.55 6.28
CA THR A 204 -12.15 5.92 5.66
C THR A 204 -11.98 5.78 4.16
N VAL A 205 -12.71 4.86 3.55
CA VAL A 205 -12.80 4.75 2.09
C VAL A 205 -13.77 5.80 1.56
N LYS A 206 -13.35 6.55 0.54
CA LYS A 206 -14.14 7.63 -0.08
C LYS A 206 -15.50 7.14 -0.57
N LYS A 207 -16.56 7.82 -0.12
CA LYS A 207 -17.95 7.62 -0.58
C LYS A 207 -18.57 8.86 -1.22
N ASP A 208 -17.94 10.01 -1.07
CA ASP A 208 -18.46 11.33 -1.44
C ASP A 208 -17.36 12.18 -2.11
N GLY A 209 -17.57 13.50 -2.18
CA GLY A 209 -16.64 14.44 -2.82
C GLY A 209 -15.38 14.80 -2.03
N ARG A 210 -15.11 14.18 -0.86
CA ARG A 210 -13.92 14.51 -0.04
C ARG A 210 -12.61 14.29 -0.79
N GLU A 211 -11.64 15.16 -0.57
CA GLU A 211 -10.29 15.03 -1.12
C GLU A 211 -9.52 13.86 -0.46
N PRO A 212 -8.66 13.15 -1.23
CA PRO A 212 -7.81 12.10 -0.68
C PRO A 212 -6.86 12.66 0.36
N LEU A 213 -6.55 11.86 1.40
CA LEU A 213 -5.47 12.20 2.30
C LEU A 213 -4.13 12.05 1.56
N VAL A 214 -3.45 13.17 1.34
CA VAL A 214 -2.10 13.16 0.80
C VAL A 214 -1.10 12.86 1.90
N VAL A 215 -0.26 11.87 1.68
CA VAL A 215 0.72 11.36 2.64
C VAL A 215 2.13 11.33 2.08
N VAL A 216 3.09 11.35 2.98
CA VAL A 216 4.50 11.03 2.72
C VAL A 216 4.97 9.97 3.70
N PHE A 217 6.03 9.25 3.33
CA PHE A 217 6.59 8.17 4.14
C PHE A 217 7.92 8.60 4.73
N LYS A 218 8.08 8.44 6.05
CA LYS A 218 9.35 8.67 6.73
C LYS A 218 9.90 7.36 7.26
N LYS A 219 11.09 6.96 6.81
CA LYS A 219 11.74 5.73 7.27
C LYS A 219 12.04 5.81 8.77
N PHE A 220 11.69 4.77 9.51
CA PHE A 220 12.05 4.63 10.91
C PHE A 220 13.45 3.99 11.01
N PRO A 221 14.43 4.67 11.64
CA PRO A 221 15.77 4.13 11.76
C PRO A 221 15.79 2.99 12.79
N LEU A 222 15.92 1.74 12.33
CA LEU A 222 16.05 0.57 13.22
C LEU A 222 17.26 0.67 14.17
N ALA A 223 18.28 1.46 13.81
CA ALA A 223 19.46 1.72 14.65
C ALA A 223 19.15 2.48 15.96
N SER A 224 17.96 3.07 16.10
CA SER A 224 17.51 3.64 17.38
C SER A 224 16.86 2.62 18.33
N LEU A 225 16.82 1.34 17.94
CA LEU A 225 16.42 0.26 18.83
C LEU A 225 17.58 -0.13 19.75
N PRO A 226 17.37 -0.27 21.07
CA PRO A 226 18.33 -0.99 21.89
C PRO A 226 18.49 -2.42 21.32
N PRO A 227 19.71 -2.98 21.30
CA PRO A 227 19.93 -4.32 20.79
C PRO A 227 19.00 -5.30 21.51
N ALA A 228 18.40 -6.22 20.75
CA ALA A 228 17.55 -7.25 21.32
C ALA A 228 18.37 -8.02 22.37
N SER A 229 17.98 -7.91 23.64
CA SER A 229 18.56 -8.72 24.70
C SER A 229 18.37 -10.18 24.31
N ALA A 230 19.47 -10.92 24.19
CA ALA A 230 19.40 -12.37 23.98
C ALA A 230 18.52 -12.98 25.08
N PRO A 231 17.66 -13.96 24.74
CA PRO A 231 16.89 -14.67 25.77
C PRO A 231 17.87 -15.27 26.77
N GLN A 232 17.80 -14.80 28.02
CA GLN A 232 18.48 -15.48 29.10
C GLN A 232 17.76 -16.81 29.29
N LEU A 233 18.44 -17.89 28.90
CA LEU A 233 18.11 -19.25 29.32
C LEU A 233 18.28 -19.29 30.83
N GLY A 234 17.16 -19.21 31.54
CA GLY A 234 17.02 -19.55 32.96
C GLY A 234 16.27 -20.87 33.08
#